data_AF-A0A968WBE3-F1
#
_entry.id   AF-A0A968WBE3-F1
#
_cell.length_a   1.000
_cell.length_b   1.000
_cell.length_c   1.000
_cell.angle_alpha   90.00
_cell.angle_beta   90.00
_cell.angle_gamma   90.00
#
_symmetry.space_group_name_H-M   'P 1'
#
loop_
_entity.id
_entity.type
_entity.pdbx_description
1 polymer ?
#
loop_
_entity_poly.entity_id
_entity_poly.type
_entity_poly.pdbx_seq_one_letter_code
_entity_poly.pdbx_strand_id
1 'polypeptide(L)'
;MNLIEFLKDLSQQNVELWVEGNKLRYRAPKEVLSSTILNQIKQHKIEIIDLLGKDFYGHKTIPLSYGQQGLWFLYKLAPHSAAYNIAFTVRIRSHLNIPALERAFQKLIARHPTLRTTFSQGDAEPFQVCHEYQEFSIETADASSWDDSELTKMAIAAYKRPFDLERGSVIRVNLFTRSSQDYVLLLTIHHIAVDGFSFGIILSELRLLYEAENTGRAVSLAPIKYSYKDFVQWQDKMIKSPVGNNNWAYWQKQFAGELPVLNMPTDRPRLPVQNYQGACYTFELTK
;
A
#
# COMPACT_ATOMS: atom_id res chain seq x y z
N MET A 1 3.85 34.54 -14.97
CA MET A 1 3.68 33.72 -13.76
C MET A 1 3.48 32.28 -14.21
N ASN A 2 4.25 31.33 -13.70
CA ASN A 2 4.01 29.91 -13.96
C ASN A 2 2.81 29.48 -13.09
N LEU A 3 1.69 29.12 -13.73
CA LEU A 3 0.45 28.76 -13.02
C LEU A 3 0.64 27.53 -12.12
N ILE A 4 1.54 26.62 -12.48
CA ILE A 4 1.84 25.43 -11.68
C ILE A 4 2.60 25.79 -10.40
N GLU A 5 3.62 26.65 -10.50
CA GLU A 5 4.36 27.15 -9.33
C GLU A 5 3.44 27.94 -8.39
N PHE A 6 2.58 28.78 -8.95
CA PHE A 6 1.58 29.51 -8.19
C PHE A 6 0.64 28.59 -7.40
N LEU A 7 0.10 27.54 -8.03
CA LEU A 7 -0.78 26.58 -7.37
C LEU A 7 -0.03 25.73 -6.33
N LYS A 8 1.25 25.42 -6.57
CA LYS A 8 2.12 24.74 -5.61
C LYS A 8 2.39 25.59 -4.37
N ASP A 9 2.66 26.89 -4.55
CA ASP A 9 2.86 27.83 -3.45
C ASP A 9 1.59 28.00 -2.61
N LEU A 10 0.42 28.00 -3.24
CA LEU A 10 -0.87 28.00 -2.55
C LEU A 10 -1.09 26.72 -1.73
N SER A 11 -0.78 25.56 -2.31
CA SER A 11 -0.87 24.28 -1.60
C SER A 11 0.05 24.21 -0.38
N GLN A 12 1.27 24.74 -0.49
CA GLN A 12 2.22 24.83 0.64
C GLN A 12 1.72 25.73 1.77
N GLN A 13 0.85 26.70 1.45
CA GLN A 13 0.21 27.60 2.41
C GLN A 13 -1.15 27.08 2.91
N ASN A 14 -1.44 25.78 2.71
CA ASN A 14 -2.70 25.13 3.09
C ASN A 14 -3.95 25.75 2.43
N VAL A 15 -3.80 26.29 1.21
CA VAL A 15 -4.92 26.72 0.38
C VAL A 15 -5.36 25.53 -0.48
N GLU A 16 -6.55 25.01 -0.20
CA GLU A 16 -7.20 23.97 -1.00
C GLU A 16 -8.08 24.63 -2.06
N LEU A 17 -7.95 24.20 -3.31
CA LEU A 17 -8.81 24.58 -4.43
C LEU A 17 -9.48 23.33 -5.00
N TRP A 18 -10.78 23.37 -5.26
CA TRP A 18 -11.50 22.26 -5.89
C TRP A 18 -12.61 22.75 -6.82
N VAL A 19 -13.05 21.88 -7.72
CA VAL A 19 -14.13 22.17 -8.67
C VAL A 19 -15.40 21.47 -8.20
N GLU A 20 -16.49 22.23 -8.08
CA GLU A 20 -17.83 21.71 -7.80
C GLU A 20 -18.75 22.14 -8.94
N GLY A 21 -19.07 21.20 -9.84
CA GLY A 21 -19.74 21.50 -11.11
C GLY A 21 -18.87 22.39 -12.00
N ASN A 22 -19.33 23.61 -12.33
CA ASN A 22 -18.56 24.60 -13.11
C ASN A 22 -18.04 25.76 -12.23
N LYS A 23 -17.96 25.55 -10.91
CA LYS A 23 -17.56 26.57 -9.93
C LYS A 23 -16.26 26.15 -9.24
N LEU A 24 -15.29 27.06 -9.25
CA LEU A 24 -14.07 26.96 -8.45
C LEU A 24 -14.39 27.32 -7.00
N ARG A 25 -14.07 26.40 -6.09
CA ARG A 25 -14.20 26.54 -4.64
C ARG A 25 -12.82 26.57 -4.01
N TYR A 26 -12.75 27.14 -2.80
CA TYR A 26 -11.51 27.23 -2.06
C TYR A 26 -11.73 27.14 -0.55
N ARG A 27 -10.70 26.67 0.16
CA ARG A 27 -10.58 26.68 1.62
C ARG A 27 -9.17 27.14 1.94
N ALA A 28 -9.03 28.10 2.84
CA ALA A 28 -7.73 28.61 3.25
C ALA A 28 -7.78 29.13 4.69
N PRO A 29 -6.63 29.19 5.39
CA PRO A 29 -6.50 29.94 6.63
C PRO A 29 -6.84 31.43 6.39
N LYS A 30 -7.48 32.09 7.38
CA LYS A 30 -7.96 33.48 7.27
C LYS A 30 -6.87 34.50 6.88
N GLU A 31 -5.62 34.19 7.18
CA GLU A 31 -4.47 35.10 7.02
C GLU A 31 -3.79 34.98 5.65
N VAL A 32 -4.10 33.95 4.87
CA VAL A 32 -3.36 33.61 3.64
C VAL A 32 -3.97 34.24 2.39
N LEU A 33 -5.29 34.38 2.32
CA LEU A 33 -5.98 34.90 1.13
C LEU A 33 -6.00 36.43 1.09
N SER A 34 -4.92 37.02 0.61
CA SER A 34 -4.90 38.43 0.25
C SER A 34 -5.80 38.73 -0.97
N SER A 35 -6.23 39.98 -1.10
CA SER A 35 -6.97 40.47 -2.28
C SER A 35 -6.20 40.23 -3.60
N THR A 36 -4.87 40.29 -3.54
CA THR A 36 -3.97 40.00 -4.66
C THR A 36 -4.08 38.54 -5.12
N ILE A 37 -4.01 37.58 -4.18
CA ILE A 37 -4.12 36.15 -4.49
C ILE A 37 -5.50 35.82 -5.06
N LEU A 38 -6.57 36.38 -4.47
CA LEU A 38 -7.93 36.18 -4.98
C LEU A 38 -8.11 36.72 -6.41
N ASN A 39 -7.47 37.84 -6.73
CA ASN A 39 -7.51 38.38 -8.09
C ASN A 39 -6.73 37.52 -9.09
N GLN A 40 -5.59 36.95 -8.68
CA GLN A 40 -4.84 36.00 -9.51
C GLN A 40 -5.63 34.71 -9.78
N ILE A 41 -6.29 34.16 -8.74
CA ILE A 41 -7.18 32.99 -8.90
C ILE A 41 -8.34 33.30 -9.85
N LYS A 42 -8.95 34.49 -9.73
CA LYS A 42 -10.04 34.91 -10.63
C LYS A 42 -9.57 35.09 -12.06
N GLN A 43 -8.39 35.67 -12.27
CA GLN A 43 -7.81 35.93 -13.58
C GLN A 43 -7.54 34.63 -14.34
N HIS A 44 -7.02 33.61 -13.66
CA HIS A 44 -6.73 32.30 -14.25
C HIS A 44 -7.83 31.27 -14.00
N LYS A 45 -9.05 31.69 -13.65
CA LYS A 45 -10.13 30.78 -13.21
C LYS A 45 -10.41 29.66 -14.22
N ILE A 46 -10.46 29.97 -15.52
CA ILE A 46 -10.75 28.97 -16.56
C ILE A 46 -9.59 27.98 -16.67
N GLU A 47 -8.35 28.45 -16.71
CA GLU A 47 -7.15 27.59 -16.73
C GLU A 47 -7.04 26.74 -15.46
N ILE A 48 -7.38 27.30 -14.29
CA ILE A 48 -7.41 26.57 -13.02
C ILE A 48 -8.52 25.53 -13.02
N ILE A 49 -9.72 25.83 -13.52
CA ILE A 49 -10.81 24.86 -13.64
C ILE A 49 -10.43 23.75 -14.63
N ASP A 50 -9.83 24.08 -15.77
CA ASP A 50 -9.35 23.09 -16.74
C ASP A 50 -8.21 22.24 -16.19
N LEU A 51 -7.33 22.83 -15.39
CA LEU A 51 -6.25 22.13 -14.68
C LEU A 51 -6.81 21.23 -13.59
N LEU A 52 -7.62 21.74 -12.68
CA LEU A 52 -8.26 20.97 -11.60
C LEU A 52 -9.24 19.92 -12.12
N GLY A 53 -9.90 20.19 -13.24
CA GLY A 53 -10.76 19.24 -13.97
C GLY A 53 -9.96 18.19 -14.74
N LYS A 54 -8.68 18.43 -15.00
CA LYS A 54 -7.68 17.45 -15.47
C LYS A 54 -6.76 17.06 -14.31
N ASP A 55 -7.26 16.33 -13.32
CA ASP A 55 -6.44 15.65 -12.30
C ASP A 55 -5.23 16.47 -11.80
N PHE A 56 -5.44 17.67 -11.24
CA PHE A 56 -4.33 18.55 -10.82
C PHE A 56 -3.64 18.15 -9.51
N TYR A 57 -4.05 17.05 -8.88
CA TYR A 57 -3.09 16.29 -8.09
C TYR A 57 -2.32 15.45 -9.10
N GLY A 58 -1.06 15.77 -9.39
CA GLY A 58 -0.19 15.05 -10.33
C GLY A 58 -0.07 13.52 -10.11
N HIS A 59 -0.77 12.97 -9.12
CA HIS A 59 -1.13 11.58 -9.05
C HIS A 59 -2.30 11.29 -10.00
N LYS A 60 -1.99 10.77 -11.20
CA LYS A 60 -3.01 10.10 -12.03
C LYS A 60 -3.74 9.10 -11.13
N THR A 61 -5.00 9.39 -10.80
CA THR A 61 -5.85 8.43 -10.09
C THR A 61 -6.02 7.23 -11.00
N ILE A 62 -5.74 6.05 -10.46
CA ILE A 62 -5.80 4.80 -11.22
C ILE A 62 -6.93 3.98 -10.58
N PRO A 63 -7.82 3.35 -11.36
CA PRO A 63 -8.78 2.43 -10.78
C PRO A 63 -8.09 1.32 -9.97
N LEU A 64 -8.78 0.72 -9.00
CA LEU A 64 -8.28 -0.51 -8.39
C LEU A 64 -8.43 -1.66 -9.38
N SER A 65 -7.49 -2.61 -9.37
CA SER A 65 -7.75 -3.92 -9.99
C SER A 65 -8.94 -4.58 -9.29
N TYR A 66 -9.64 -5.51 -9.95
CA TYR A 66 -10.77 -6.21 -9.32
C TYR A 66 -10.35 -6.97 -8.04
N GLY A 67 -9.11 -7.45 -7.96
CA GLY A 67 -8.54 -8.04 -6.74
C GLY A 67 -8.35 -7.00 -5.63
N GLN A 68 -7.83 -5.82 -5.97
CA GLN A 68 -7.71 -4.71 -5.02
C GLN A 68 -9.08 -4.21 -4.55
N GLN A 69 -10.11 -4.17 -5.41
CA GLN A 69 -11.47 -3.81 -5.03
C GLN A 69 -12.03 -4.77 -3.97
N GLY A 70 -11.81 -6.07 -4.11
CA GLY A 70 -12.20 -7.06 -3.10
C GLY A 70 -11.50 -6.84 -1.75
N LEU A 71 -10.19 -6.57 -1.76
CA LEU A 71 -9.44 -6.25 -0.54
C LEU A 71 -9.86 -4.90 0.07
N TRP A 72 -10.17 -3.91 -0.75
CA TRP A 72 -10.68 -2.61 -0.31
C TRP A 72 -12.04 -2.74 0.37
N PHE A 73 -12.94 -3.54 -0.19
CA PHE A 73 -14.23 -3.84 0.42
C PHE A 73 -14.06 -4.48 1.80
N LEU A 74 -13.16 -5.46 1.94
CA LEU A 74 -12.86 -6.11 3.23
C LEU A 74 -12.24 -5.13 4.23
N TYR A 75 -11.36 -4.24 3.77
CA TYR A 75 -10.82 -3.15 4.58
C TYR A 75 -11.92 -2.22 5.08
N LYS A 76 -12.86 -1.80 4.22
CA LYS A 76 -14.00 -0.94 4.63
C LYS A 76 -14.94 -1.62 5.63
N LEU A 77 -15.13 -2.94 5.53
CA LEU A 77 -15.93 -3.70 6.50
C LEU A 77 -15.24 -3.83 7.86
N ALA A 78 -13.91 -3.94 7.89
CA ALA A 78 -13.14 -4.15 9.12
C ALA A 78 -11.79 -3.40 9.08
N PRO A 79 -11.79 -2.05 9.20
CA PRO A 79 -10.60 -1.23 8.98
C PRO A 79 -9.50 -1.44 10.03
N HIS A 80 -9.85 -2.04 11.17
CA HIS A 80 -8.90 -2.40 12.24
C HIS A 80 -8.47 -3.87 12.19
N SER A 81 -8.82 -4.61 11.13
CA SER A 81 -8.42 -6.00 10.98
C SER A 81 -6.97 -6.12 10.47
N ALA A 82 -6.22 -7.05 11.07
CA ALA A 82 -4.90 -7.45 10.60
C ALA A 82 -4.94 -8.68 9.66
N ALA A 83 -6.13 -9.16 9.29
CA ALA A 83 -6.29 -10.41 8.53
C ALA A 83 -5.56 -10.41 7.17
N TYR A 84 -5.33 -9.22 6.60
CA TYR A 84 -4.64 -9.03 5.33
C TYR A 84 -3.25 -8.39 5.49
N ASN A 85 -2.67 -8.46 6.69
CA ASN A 85 -1.26 -8.19 6.89
C ASN A 85 -0.47 -9.44 6.48
N ILE A 86 0.43 -9.29 5.49
CA ILE A 86 1.44 -10.29 5.14
C ILE A 86 2.70 -9.93 5.89
N ALA A 87 3.35 -10.91 6.52
CA ALA A 87 4.57 -10.66 7.27
C ALA A 87 5.66 -11.69 7.03
N PHE A 88 6.89 -11.23 7.20
CA PHE A 88 8.09 -12.04 7.26
C PHE A 88 8.92 -11.60 8.46
N THR A 89 9.37 -12.59 9.24
CA THR A 89 10.22 -12.36 10.41
C THR A 89 11.52 -13.12 10.24
N VAL A 90 12.64 -12.46 10.53
CA VAL A 90 13.97 -13.09 10.53
C VAL A 90 14.74 -12.66 11.77
N ARG A 91 15.43 -13.61 12.39
CA ARG A 91 16.43 -13.34 13.42
C ARG A 91 17.81 -13.26 12.79
N ILE A 92 18.48 -12.13 12.99
CA ILE A 92 19.79 -11.82 12.41
C ILE A 92 20.82 -11.95 13.53
N ARG A 93 21.69 -12.95 13.42
CA ARG A 93 22.77 -13.24 14.39
C ARG A 93 24.13 -12.75 13.89
N SER A 94 24.22 -11.45 13.60
CA SER A 94 25.42 -10.77 13.12
C SER A 94 25.30 -9.27 13.34
N HIS A 95 26.40 -8.53 13.16
CA HIS A 95 26.32 -7.07 13.05
C HIS A 95 25.38 -6.68 11.90
N LEU A 96 24.59 -5.62 12.12
CA LEU A 96 23.64 -5.10 11.15
C LEU A 96 23.91 -3.61 10.92
N ASN A 97 24.14 -3.22 9.67
CA ASN A 97 24.26 -1.82 9.30
C ASN A 97 22.86 -1.23 9.11
N ILE A 98 22.25 -0.77 10.20
CA ILE A 98 20.87 -0.25 10.20
C ILE A 98 20.68 0.91 9.21
N PRO A 99 21.59 1.92 9.12
CA PRO A 99 21.46 2.97 8.11
C PRO A 99 21.49 2.45 6.66
N ALA A 100 22.32 1.44 6.36
CA ALA A 100 22.32 0.82 5.03
C ALA A 100 21.01 0.05 4.74
N LEU A 101 20.46 -0.61 5.75
CA LEU A 101 19.18 -1.32 5.63
C LEU A 101 18.02 -0.36 5.37
N GLU A 102 17.97 0.77 6.07
CA GLU A 102 16.93 1.79 5.87
C GLU A 102 17.01 2.39 4.46
N ARG A 103 18.22 2.73 3.98
CA ARG A 103 18.42 3.18 2.59
C ARG A 103 18.04 2.12 1.57
N ALA A 104 18.29 0.84 1.85
CA ALA A 104 17.88 -0.26 0.98
C ALA A 104 16.36 -0.35 0.85
N PHE A 105 15.61 -0.24 1.96
CA PHE A 105 14.14 -0.16 1.92
C PHE A 105 13.64 1.09 1.19
N GLN A 106 14.25 2.25 1.42
CA GLN A 106 13.88 3.48 0.72
C GLN A 106 14.02 3.33 -0.80
N LYS A 107 15.10 2.69 -1.27
CA LYS A 107 15.31 2.35 -2.69
C LYS A 107 14.29 1.34 -3.20
N LEU A 108 13.93 0.33 -2.40
CA LEU A 108 12.94 -0.67 -2.75
C LEU A 108 11.54 -0.03 -2.94
N ILE A 109 11.15 0.86 -2.05
CA ILE A 109 9.88 1.60 -2.11
C ILE A 109 9.84 2.56 -3.31
N ALA A 110 10.95 3.24 -3.60
CA ALA A 110 11.07 4.07 -4.79
C ALA A 110 10.95 3.23 -6.08
N ARG A 111 11.53 2.02 -6.08
CA ARG A 111 11.51 1.10 -7.21
C ARG A 111 10.12 0.50 -7.48
N HIS A 112 9.34 0.18 -6.45
CA HIS A 112 8.03 -0.48 -6.60
C HIS A 112 6.86 0.48 -6.31
N PRO A 113 6.16 1.01 -7.34
CA PRO A 113 5.01 1.91 -7.20
C PRO A 113 3.98 1.49 -6.16
N THR A 114 3.64 0.21 -6.12
CA THR A 114 2.61 -0.33 -5.22
C THR A 114 2.95 -0.16 -3.73
N LEU A 115 4.22 -0.07 -3.35
CA LEU A 115 4.63 0.11 -1.96
C LEU A 115 4.46 1.54 -1.44
N ARG A 116 4.25 2.50 -2.35
CA ARG A 116 4.02 3.92 -2.04
C ARG A 116 2.69 4.38 -2.64
N THR A 117 1.71 3.48 -2.63
CA THR A 117 0.35 3.73 -3.11
C THR A 117 -0.60 3.81 -1.92
N THR A 118 -1.47 4.82 -1.91
CA THR A 118 -2.65 4.87 -1.04
C THR A 118 -3.92 4.58 -1.84
N PHE A 119 -4.99 4.21 -1.14
CA PHE A 119 -6.27 3.79 -1.71
C PHE A 119 -7.39 4.65 -1.15
N SER A 120 -8.24 5.19 -2.00
CA SER A 120 -9.33 6.06 -1.59
C SER A 120 -10.61 5.74 -2.36
N GLN A 121 -11.71 6.32 -1.91
CA GLN A 121 -13.03 6.18 -2.52
C GLN A 121 -13.45 7.54 -3.09
N GLY A 122 -13.73 7.59 -4.39
CA GLY A 122 -14.43 8.71 -5.02
C GLY A 122 -15.94 8.49 -5.03
N ASP A 123 -16.68 9.44 -5.59
CA ASP A 123 -18.15 9.39 -5.64
C ASP A 123 -18.69 8.19 -6.43
N ALA A 124 -17.92 7.65 -7.38
CA ALA A 124 -18.30 6.51 -8.21
C ALA A 124 -17.60 5.21 -7.80
N GLU A 125 -16.27 5.19 -7.79
CA GLU A 125 -15.47 3.97 -7.65
C GLU A 125 -14.21 4.22 -6.80
N PRO A 126 -13.67 3.18 -6.14
CA PRO A 126 -12.39 3.30 -5.46
C PRO A 126 -11.25 3.49 -6.47
N PHE A 127 -10.25 4.25 -6.06
CA PHE A 127 -9.05 4.53 -6.86
C PHE A 127 -7.79 4.47 -5.99
N GLN A 128 -6.66 4.32 -6.67
CA GLN A 128 -5.33 4.27 -6.06
C GLN A 128 -4.49 5.47 -6.51
N VAL A 129 -3.67 5.97 -5.59
CA VAL A 129 -2.83 7.15 -5.74
C VAL A 129 -1.39 6.70 -5.50
N CYS A 130 -0.60 6.60 -6.58
CA CYS A 130 0.83 6.32 -6.45
C CYS A 130 1.58 7.61 -6.17
N HIS A 131 2.27 7.67 -5.05
CA HIS A 131 3.08 8.82 -4.65
C HIS A 131 4.40 8.84 -5.42
N GLU A 132 4.94 10.03 -5.71
CA GLU A 132 6.27 10.14 -6.34
C GLU A 132 7.36 9.73 -5.36
N TYR A 133 7.18 10.12 -4.10
CA TYR A 133 8.06 9.83 -2.99
C TYR A 133 7.23 9.47 -1.76
N GLN A 134 7.73 8.52 -0.97
CA GLN A 134 7.23 8.20 0.35
C GLN A 134 8.44 8.03 1.26
N GLU A 135 8.49 8.82 2.31
CA GLU A 135 9.52 8.69 3.34
C GLU A 135 9.33 7.36 4.07
N PHE A 136 10.44 6.67 4.33
CA PHE A 136 10.46 5.40 5.02
C PHE A 136 11.50 5.42 6.13
N SER A 137 11.12 4.86 7.28
CA SER A 137 12.03 4.62 8.40
C SER A 137 11.74 3.26 9.04
N ILE A 138 12.76 2.67 9.64
CA ILE A 138 12.65 1.44 10.42
C ILE A 138 12.23 1.80 11.84
N GLU A 139 11.13 1.22 12.31
CA GLU A 139 10.70 1.37 13.70
C GLU A 139 11.57 0.48 14.60
N THR A 140 12.45 1.09 15.37
CA THR A 140 13.36 0.37 16.27
C THR A 140 12.79 0.26 17.68
N ALA A 141 13.02 -0.88 18.33
CA ALA A 141 12.71 -1.09 19.75
C ALA A 141 13.88 -1.80 20.45
N ASP A 142 14.23 -1.35 21.64
CA ASP A 142 15.18 -2.05 22.50
C ASP A 142 14.51 -3.27 23.14
N ALA A 143 15.02 -4.44 22.78
CA ALA A 143 14.57 -5.75 23.23
C ALA A 143 15.69 -6.50 24.00
N SER A 144 16.73 -5.78 24.45
CA SER A 144 17.87 -6.37 25.18
C SER A 144 17.47 -7.03 26.50
N SER A 145 16.40 -6.54 27.13
CA SER A 145 15.84 -7.08 28.38
C SER A 145 14.71 -8.10 28.16
N TRP A 146 14.30 -8.33 26.91
CA TRP A 146 13.15 -9.19 26.62
C TRP A 146 13.58 -10.65 26.50
N ASP A 147 12.82 -11.52 27.15
CA ASP A 147 12.87 -12.95 26.86
C ASP A 147 12.18 -13.28 25.52
N ASP A 148 12.27 -14.54 25.09
CA ASP A 148 11.72 -14.95 23.80
C ASP A 148 10.18 -14.89 23.77
N SER A 149 9.51 -14.99 24.94
CA SER A 149 8.06 -14.90 25.05
C SER A 149 7.57 -13.47 24.86
N GLU A 150 8.20 -12.50 25.54
CA GLU A 150 7.87 -11.09 25.41
C GLU A 150 8.22 -10.57 24.00
N LEU A 151 9.36 -10.99 23.44
CA LEU A 151 9.71 -10.71 22.05
C LEU A 151 8.64 -11.22 21.08
N THR A 152 8.16 -12.45 21.25
CA THR A 152 7.11 -13.03 20.41
C THR A 152 5.81 -12.24 20.54
N LYS A 153 5.40 -11.90 21.76
CA LYS A 153 4.20 -11.10 22.04
C LYS A 153 4.28 -9.72 21.40
N MET A 154 5.43 -9.04 21.51
CA MET A 154 5.65 -7.72 20.92
C MET A 154 5.69 -7.77 19.39
N ALA A 155 6.33 -8.78 18.80
CA ALA A 155 6.31 -9.00 17.36
C ALA A 155 4.89 -9.26 16.84
N ILE A 156 4.08 -10.07 17.55
CA ILE A 156 2.67 -10.31 17.20
C ILE A 156 1.85 -9.01 17.31
N ALA A 157 2.08 -8.20 18.34
CA ALA A 157 1.40 -6.91 18.50
C ALA A 157 1.75 -5.95 17.36
N ALA A 158 3.03 -5.85 17.00
CA ALA A 158 3.50 -5.04 15.87
C ALA A 158 2.90 -5.52 14.53
N TYR A 159 2.89 -6.84 14.30
CA TYR A 159 2.25 -7.46 13.14
C TYR A 159 0.75 -7.13 13.06
N LYS A 160 0.03 -7.21 14.19
CA LYS A 160 -1.41 -6.99 14.26
C LYS A 160 -1.83 -5.52 14.20
N ARG A 161 -0.90 -4.57 14.24
CA ARG A 161 -1.23 -3.15 14.12
C ARG A 161 -1.95 -2.91 12.78
N PRO A 162 -3.14 -2.30 12.74
CA PRO A 162 -3.84 -2.03 11.47
C PRO A 162 -3.05 -1.11 10.55
N PHE A 163 -3.34 -1.17 9.25
CA PHE A 163 -2.87 -0.18 8.27
C PHE A 163 -3.97 0.84 8.00
N ASP A 164 -3.60 2.11 7.87
CA ASP A 164 -4.47 3.12 7.27
C ASP A 164 -4.18 3.14 5.77
N LEU A 165 -5.02 2.48 4.97
CA LEU A 165 -4.82 2.41 3.51
C LEU A 165 -5.12 3.72 2.79
N GLU A 166 -5.82 4.64 3.44
CA GLU A 166 -6.23 5.92 2.86
C GLU A 166 -5.09 6.94 2.91
N ARG A 167 -4.29 6.90 3.99
CA ARG A 167 -3.30 7.93 4.27
C ARG A 167 -1.92 7.39 4.63
N GLY A 168 -1.83 6.15 5.10
CA GLY A 168 -0.60 5.55 5.61
C GLY A 168 0.21 4.81 4.55
N SER A 169 1.44 4.45 4.91
CA SER A 169 2.25 3.52 4.13
C SER A 169 1.68 2.11 4.22
N VAL A 170 1.73 1.36 3.12
CA VAL A 170 1.31 -0.05 3.06
C VAL A 170 2.40 -1.02 3.52
N ILE A 171 3.57 -0.51 3.91
CA ILE A 171 4.72 -1.27 4.37
C ILE A 171 5.21 -0.71 5.71
N ARG A 172 5.58 -1.60 6.64
CA ARG A 172 6.21 -1.27 7.91
C ARG A 172 7.30 -2.27 8.23
N VAL A 173 8.39 -1.78 8.83
CA VAL A 173 9.50 -2.62 9.29
C VAL A 173 9.77 -2.32 10.74
N ASN A 174 9.73 -3.36 11.57
CA ASN A 174 10.09 -3.29 12.97
C ASN A 174 11.42 -4.01 13.19
N LEU A 175 12.33 -3.39 13.94
CA LEU A 175 13.62 -3.95 14.30
C LEU A 175 13.76 -3.99 15.82
N PHE A 176 13.68 -5.19 16.38
CA PHE A 176 13.89 -5.45 17.80
C PHE A 176 15.38 -5.75 18.04
N THR A 177 16.06 -4.85 18.77
CA THR A 177 17.50 -4.97 19.03
C THR A 177 17.74 -5.65 20.36
N ARG A 178 18.33 -6.85 20.38
CA ARG A 178 18.68 -7.56 21.62
C ARG A 178 20.13 -7.32 22.03
N SER A 179 21.02 -7.24 21.04
CA SER A 179 22.43 -6.86 21.21
C SER A 179 22.99 -6.31 19.90
N SER A 180 24.27 -5.95 19.86
CA SER A 180 24.97 -5.52 18.63
C SER A 180 25.08 -6.61 17.56
N GLN A 181 24.74 -7.86 17.88
CA GLN A 181 24.80 -9.00 16.95
C GLN A 181 23.55 -9.88 17.01
N ASP A 182 22.46 -9.42 17.64
CA ASP A 182 21.21 -10.18 17.71
C ASP A 182 20.02 -9.24 17.54
N TYR A 183 19.36 -9.38 16.39
CA TYR A 183 18.22 -8.57 15.98
C TYR A 183 17.08 -9.47 15.54
N VAL A 184 15.85 -9.00 15.73
CA VAL A 184 14.67 -9.58 15.07
C VAL A 184 14.05 -8.52 14.18
N LEU A 185 14.03 -8.79 12.88
CA LEU A 185 13.40 -7.93 11.89
C LEU A 185 12.05 -8.51 11.51
N LEU A 186 11.01 -7.70 11.62
CA LEU A 186 9.66 -7.98 11.16
C LEU A 186 9.32 -7.02 10.01
N LEU A 187 9.16 -7.55 8.81
CA LEU A 187 8.61 -6.84 7.66
C LEU A 187 7.12 -7.18 7.57
N THR A 188 6.26 -6.16 7.58
CA THR A 188 4.81 -6.31 7.39
C THR A 188 4.35 -5.44 6.23
N ILE A 189 3.57 -6.01 5.30
CA ILE A 189 2.99 -5.32 4.15
C ILE A 189 1.50 -5.66 4.06
N HIS A 190 0.66 -4.69 3.71
CA HIS A 190 -0.75 -4.98 3.46
C HIS A 190 -0.94 -5.70 2.11
N HIS A 191 -1.76 -6.76 2.09
CA HIS A 191 -1.97 -7.64 0.93
C HIS A 191 -2.53 -6.90 -0.31
N ILE A 192 -3.13 -5.72 -0.13
CA ILE A 192 -3.62 -4.89 -1.24
C ILE A 192 -2.50 -4.41 -2.19
N ALA A 193 -1.26 -4.33 -1.68
CA ALA A 193 -0.10 -3.87 -2.43
C ALA A 193 0.77 -5.01 -2.97
N VAL A 194 0.72 -6.18 -2.33
CA VAL A 194 1.67 -7.29 -2.54
C VAL A 194 0.95 -8.63 -2.33
N ASP A 195 1.20 -9.60 -3.20
CA ASP A 195 0.81 -11.00 -3.03
C ASP A 195 2.02 -11.90 -2.68
N GLY A 196 1.80 -13.20 -2.50
CA GLY A 196 2.87 -14.14 -2.14
C GLY A 196 4.04 -14.19 -3.13
N PHE A 197 3.78 -14.03 -4.43
CA PHE A 197 4.84 -13.99 -5.44
C PHE A 197 5.64 -12.70 -5.37
N SER A 198 4.94 -11.57 -5.28
CA SER A 198 5.51 -10.23 -5.17
C SER A 198 6.37 -10.10 -3.91
N PHE A 199 5.97 -10.76 -2.82
CA PHE A 199 6.70 -10.78 -1.57
C PHE A 199 8.09 -11.44 -1.73
N GLY A 200 8.18 -12.53 -2.49
CA GLY A 200 9.47 -13.17 -2.80
C GLY A 200 10.41 -12.27 -3.61
N ILE A 201 9.88 -11.53 -4.58
CA ILE A 201 10.64 -10.54 -5.36
C ILE A 201 11.19 -9.44 -4.44
N ILE A 202 10.34 -8.90 -3.56
CA ILE A 202 10.71 -7.85 -2.60
C ILE A 202 11.86 -8.30 -1.70
N LEU A 203 11.80 -9.52 -1.13
CA LEU A 203 12.87 -10.04 -0.29
C LEU A 203 14.18 -10.25 -1.06
N SER A 204 14.10 -10.76 -2.29
CA SER A 204 15.27 -10.98 -3.15
C SER A 204 15.95 -9.65 -3.51
N GLU A 205 15.18 -8.65 -3.92
CA GLU A 205 15.72 -7.33 -4.26
C GLU A 205 16.24 -6.58 -3.03
N LEU A 206 15.56 -6.68 -1.88
CA LEU A 206 16.02 -6.08 -0.62
C LEU A 206 17.41 -6.57 -0.23
N ARG A 207 17.69 -7.87 -0.37
CA ARG A 207 19.02 -8.44 -0.12
C ARG A 207 20.09 -7.77 -0.98
N LEU A 208 19.83 -7.63 -2.28
CA LEU A 208 20.78 -7.03 -3.24
C LEU A 208 20.98 -5.53 -2.95
N LEU A 209 19.90 -4.81 -2.66
CA LEU A 209 19.94 -3.39 -2.30
C LEU A 209 20.73 -3.18 -1.00
N TYR A 210 20.52 -4.02 0.01
CA TYR A 210 21.24 -3.94 1.28
C TYR A 210 22.74 -4.20 1.11
N GLU A 211 23.12 -5.24 0.37
CA GLU A 211 24.53 -5.55 0.10
C GLU A 211 25.25 -4.36 -0.57
N ALA A 212 24.59 -3.73 -1.54
CA ALA A 212 25.09 -2.56 -2.23
C ALA A 212 25.24 -1.33 -1.31
N GLU A 213 24.22 -1.02 -0.51
CA GLU A 213 24.27 0.07 0.47
C GLU A 213 25.31 -0.17 1.57
N ASN A 214 25.52 -1.42 1.97
CA ASN A 214 26.47 -1.78 3.02
C ASN A 214 27.92 -1.76 2.53
N THR A 215 28.16 -2.04 1.24
CA THR A 215 29.51 -2.09 0.64
C THR A 215 29.86 -0.85 -0.17
N GLY A 216 28.92 0.08 -0.37
CA GLY A 216 29.09 1.24 -1.24
C GLY A 216 29.19 0.88 -2.73
N ARG A 217 28.75 -0.32 -3.12
CA ARG A 217 28.77 -0.79 -4.51
C ARG A 217 27.49 -0.43 -5.23
N ALA A 218 27.56 -0.26 -6.55
CA ALA A 218 26.36 -0.13 -7.37
C ALA A 218 25.65 -1.48 -7.48
N VAL A 219 24.31 -1.47 -7.43
CA VAL A 219 23.46 -2.61 -7.73
C VAL A 219 22.76 -2.38 -9.06
N SER A 220 22.83 -3.38 -9.94
CA SER A 220 22.08 -3.39 -11.19
C SER A 220 20.89 -4.32 -11.05
N LEU A 221 19.71 -3.74 -10.85
CA LEU A 221 18.45 -4.47 -10.93
C LEU A 221 17.87 -4.25 -12.33
N ALA A 222 17.29 -5.30 -12.92
CA ALA A 222 16.66 -5.20 -14.23
C ALA A 222 15.60 -4.08 -14.22
N PRO A 223 15.47 -3.28 -15.30
CA PRO A 223 14.44 -2.24 -15.35
C PRO A 223 13.04 -2.85 -15.31
N ILE A 224 12.14 -2.23 -14.55
CA ILE A 224 10.73 -2.62 -14.51
C ILE A 224 10.07 -2.15 -15.81
N LYS A 225 9.73 -3.09 -16.69
CA LYS A 225 9.12 -2.80 -18.00
C LYS A 225 7.63 -2.45 -17.89
N TYR A 226 6.95 -3.09 -16.94
CA TYR A 226 5.51 -2.92 -16.71
C TYR A 226 5.27 -2.74 -15.22
N SER A 227 4.45 -1.75 -14.89
CA SER A 227 3.98 -1.46 -13.55
C SER A 227 2.63 -2.12 -13.28
N TYR A 228 2.22 -2.18 -12.01
CA TYR A 228 0.90 -2.70 -11.65
C TYR A 228 -0.25 -1.88 -12.28
N LYS A 229 -0.03 -0.59 -12.51
CA LYS A 229 -0.98 0.27 -13.25
C LYS A 229 -1.24 -0.26 -14.66
N ASP A 230 -0.19 -0.70 -15.35
CA ASP A 230 -0.32 -1.23 -16.71
C ASP A 230 -1.14 -2.52 -16.70
N PHE A 231 -0.96 -3.35 -15.66
CA PHE A 231 -1.80 -4.52 -15.42
C PHE A 231 -3.27 -4.16 -15.17
N VAL A 232 -3.57 -3.15 -14.34
CA VAL A 232 -4.95 -2.68 -14.10
C VAL A 232 -5.62 -2.28 -15.42
N GLN A 233 -4.93 -1.49 -16.25
CA GLN A 233 -5.46 -1.04 -17.54
C GLN A 233 -5.66 -2.21 -18.52
N TRP A 234 -4.74 -3.17 -18.53
CA TRP A 234 -4.89 -4.38 -19.32
C TRP A 234 -6.07 -5.24 -18.84
N GLN A 235 -6.23 -5.41 -17.53
CA GLN A 235 -7.30 -6.20 -16.93
C GLN A 235 -8.67 -5.65 -17.30
N ASP A 236 -8.85 -4.32 -17.20
CA ASP A 236 -10.11 -3.66 -17.58
C ASP A 236 -10.46 -3.91 -19.06
N LYS A 237 -9.48 -3.78 -19.96
CA LYS A 237 -9.66 -4.07 -21.39
C LYS A 237 -9.98 -5.55 -21.65
N MET A 238 -9.30 -6.46 -20.95
CA MET A 238 -9.51 -7.89 -21.10
C MET A 238 -10.93 -8.29 -20.66
N ILE A 239 -11.41 -7.76 -19.54
CA ILE A 239 -12.76 -8.04 -19.03
C ILE A 239 -13.85 -7.50 -19.94
N LYS A 240 -13.66 -6.32 -20.56
CA LYS A 240 -14.60 -5.74 -21.54
C LYS A 240 -14.54 -6.38 -22.92
N SER A 241 -13.61 -7.31 -23.14
CA SER A 241 -13.43 -7.98 -24.43
C SER A 241 -14.38 -9.18 -24.60
N PRO A 242 -14.51 -9.74 -25.82
CA PRO A 242 -15.23 -11.00 -26.04
C PRO A 242 -14.72 -12.16 -25.17
N VAL A 243 -13.41 -12.20 -24.86
CA VAL A 243 -12.83 -13.21 -23.96
C VAL A 243 -13.39 -13.06 -22.54
N GLY A 244 -13.50 -11.82 -22.05
CA GLY A 244 -14.10 -11.53 -20.76
C GLY A 244 -15.56 -11.96 -20.69
N ASN A 245 -16.35 -11.65 -21.73
CA ASN A 245 -17.74 -12.09 -21.83
C ASN A 245 -17.88 -13.62 -21.85
N ASN A 246 -17.00 -14.33 -22.55
CA ASN A 246 -16.99 -15.79 -22.58
C ASN A 246 -16.65 -16.38 -21.20
N ASN A 247 -15.65 -15.82 -20.52
CA ASN A 247 -15.28 -16.22 -19.16
C ASN A 247 -16.43 -15.98 -18.17
N TRP A 248 -17.10 -14.83 -18.28
CA TRP A 248 -18.26 -14.51 -17.47
C TRP A 248 -19.40 -15.50 -17.67
N ALA A 249 -19.79 -15.75 -18.92
CA ALA A 249 -20.83 -16.71 -19.26
C ALA A 249 -20.49 -18.13 -18.78
N TYR A 250 -19.22 -18.53 -18.90
CA TYR A 250 -18.74 -19.81 -18.39
C TYR A 250 -18.94 -19.91 -16.87
N TRP A 251 -18.46 -18.94 -16.08
CA TRP A 251 -18.56 -19.00 -14.63
C TRP A 251 -20.00 -18.90 -14.13
N GLN A 252 -20.84 -18.09 -14.78
CA GLN A 252 -22.27 -18.07 -14.48
C GLN A 252 -22.91 -19.45 -14.69
N LYS A 253 -22.53 -20.16 -15.75
CA LYS A 253 -23.01 -21.52 -16.00
C LYS A 253 -22.49 -22.52 -14.97
N GLN A 254 -21.20 -22.45 -14.60
CA GLN A 254 -20.63 -23.36 -13.59
C GLN A 254 -21.23 -23.16 -12.21
N PHE A 255 -21.54 -21.91 -11.85
CA PHE A 255 -22.12 -21.55 -10.57
C PHE A 255 -23.66 -21.42 -10.61
N ALA A 256 -24.30 -21.93 -11.66
CA ALA A 256 -25.76 -21.96 -11.75
C ALA A 256 -26.34 -23.08 -10.88
N GLY A 257 -27.47 -22.78 -10.23
CA GLY A 257 -28.19 -23.75 -9.40
C GLY A 257 -27.62 -23.89 -8.00
N GLU A 258 -27.93 -25.02 -7.37
CA GLU A 258 -27.46 -25.32 -6.01
C GLU A 258 -26.02 -25.84 -6.04
N LEU A 259 -25.15 -25.17 -5.29
CA LEU A 259 -23.74 -25.55 -5.17
C LEU A 259 -23.55 -26.46 -3.96
N PRO A 260 -22.73 -27.52 -4.08
CA PRO A 260 -22.46 -28.39 -2.95
C PRO A 260 -21.75 -27.60 -1.84
N VAL A 261 -22.32 -27.65 -0.63
CA VAL A 261 -21.66 -27.12 0.56
C VAL A 261 -20.70 -28.18 1.08
N LEU A 262 -19.42 -27.85 1.16
CA LEU A 262 -18.43 -28.72 1.79
C LEU A 262 -18.63 -28.71 3.32
N ASN A 263 -19.42 -29.66 3.82
CA ASN A 263 -19.62 -29.87 5.25
C ASN A 263 -18.44 -30.64 5.84
N MET A 264 -17.42 -29.90 6.26
CA MET A 264 -16.33 -30.46 7.05
C MET A 264 -16.81 -30.75 8.49
N PRO A 265 -16.34 -31.82 9.14
CA PRO A 265 -16.60 -32.04 10.56
C PRO A 265 -15.86 -30.98 11.37
N THR A 266 -16.54 -29.91 11.75
CA THR A 266 -15.97 -28.83 12.56
C THR A 266 -16.30 -29.04 14.04
N ASP A 267 -15.35 -28.75 14.92
CA ASP A 267 -15.57 -28.82 16.38
C ASP A 267 -16.60 -27.79 16.88
N ARG A 268 -16.85 -26.74 16.09
CA ARG A 268 -17.75 -25.62 16.41
C ARG A 268 -18.59 -25.22 15.19
N PRO A 269 -19.82 -24.72 15.38
CA PRO A 269 -20.64 -24.23 14.27
C PRO A 269 -19.98 -23.02 13.60
N ARG A 270 -20.23 -22.86 12.30
CA ARG A 270 -19.81 -21.67 11.54
C ARG A 270 -20.54 -20.45 12.10
N LEU A 271 -19.77 -19.44 12.52
CA LEU A 271 -20.34 -18.20 13.04
C LEU A 271 -21.05 -17.41 11.92
N PRO A 272 -22.14 -16.71 12.24
CA PRO A 272 -22.86 -15.88 11.26
C PRO A 272 -22.03 -14.67 10.80
N VAL A 273 -21.09 -14.22 11.64
CA VAL A 273 -20.10 -13.20 11.31
C VAL A 273 -18.73 -13.84 11.37
N GLN A 274 -17.99 -13.75 10.26
CA GLN A 274 -16.63 -14.28 10.19
C GLN A 274 -15.74 -13.53 11.19
N ASN A 275 -15.06 -14.28 12.05
CA ASN A 275 -13.90 -13.78 12.78
C ASN A 275 -12.62 -14.33 12.14
N TYR A 276 -11.49 -13.69 12.42
CA TYR A 276 -10.20 -14.03 11.84
C TYR A 276 -9.28 -14.73 12.86
N GLN A 277 -9.86 -15.38 13.86
CA GLN A 277 -9.10 -16.18 14.82
C GLN A 277 -8.72 -17.51 14.17
N GLY A 278 -7.42 -17.81 14.13
CA GLY A 278 -6.88 -19.04 13.57
C GLY A 278 -5.53 -19.40 14.17
N ALA A 279 -5.07 -20.60 13.85
CA ALA A 279 -3.75 -21.11 14.23
C ALA A 279 -3.10 -21.76 13.00
N CYS A 280 -1.78 -21.74 12.95
CA CYS A 280 -0.99 -22.46 11.95
C CYS A 280 -0.38 -23.70 12.62
N TYR A 281 -0.53 -24.85 11.97
CA TYR A 281 0.09 -26.10 12.40
C TYR A 281 1.03 -26.58 11.29
N THR A 282 2.31 -26.74 11.62
CA THR A 282 3.32 -27.24 10.69
C THR A 282 3.55 -28.72 10.97
N PHE A 283 3.65 -29.52 9.91
CA PHE A 283 4.07 -30.92 10.00
C PHE A 283 5.05 -31.21 8.86
N GLU A 284 5.93 -32.19 9.08
CA GLU A 284 6.87 -32.66 8.07
C GLU A 284 6.37 -33.98 7.49
N LEU A 285 6.37 -34.09 6.17
CA LEU A 285 6.14 -35.37 5.51
C LEU A 285 7.43 -36.18 5.62
N THR A 286 7.41 -37.22 6.44
CA THR A 286 8.47 -38.23 6.46
C THR A 286 8.45 -38.97 5.13
N LYS A 287 9.58 -38.93 4.41
CA LYS A 287 9.79 -39.74 3.21
C LYS A 287 10.04 -41.19 3.58
#